data_AF-A0A7W0JGZ7-F1
#
_entry.id   AF-A0A7W0JGZ7-F1
#
_cell.length_a   1.000
_cell.length_b   1.000
_cell.length_c   1.000
_cell.angle_alpha   90.00
_cell.angle_beta   90.00
_cell.angle_gamma   90.00
#
_symmetry.space_group_name_H-M   'P 1'
#
loop_
_entity.id
_entity.type
_entity.pdbx_description
1 polymer ?
#
loop_
_entity_poly.entity_id
_entity_poly.type
_entity_poly.pdbx_seq_one_letter_code
_entity_poly.pdbx_strand_id
1 'polypeptide(L)'
;MVKAKNNEQALKKLRRAPAKLEILLDLANLIPPEREPIDFSRELAAVKDYSQWWDVAEKALEPCLEGLPALRKYIYGGASEMSRTEAIEEAVQRYIYLHEIIKLLRSIVRLSKMYPQSGFSISITRPLNIQIDAQGTINVGKDFIAEALDEVEAERIRECEICNRIFWAGRITIKCCSLKHANLYRVRKSQSAAAKQAYKARRYEREIERERQSKKPTATKKRR
;
A
#
# COMPACT_ATOMS: atom_id res chain seq x y z
N MET A 1 -4.17 -13.20 -34.98
CA MET A 1 -3.12 -13.45 -33.96
C MET A 1 -2.07 -12.32 -33.81
N VAL A 2 -2.25 -11.13 -34.41
CA VAL A 2 -1.25 -10.04 -34.35
C VAL A 2 -1.47 -9.05 -33.18
N LYS A 3 -2.67 -9.01 -32.57
CA LYS A 3 -2.98 -8.10 -31.45
C LYS A 3 -2.30 -8.45 -30.12
N ALA A 4 -1.77 -9.66 -29.94
CA ALA A 4 -1.14 -10.08 -28.68
C ALA A 4 0.28 -9.49 -28.47
N LYS A 5 1.04 -9.24 -29.55
CA LYS A 5 2.44 -8.76 -29.43
C LYS A 5 2.55 -7.27 -29.07
N ASN A 6 1.55 -6.45 -29.41
CA ASN A 6 1.56 -5.02 -29.08
C ASN A 6 1.30 -4.75 -27.58
N ASN A 7 0.67 -5.69 -26.86
CA ASN A 7 0.41 -5.55 -25.43
C ASN A 7 1.67 -5.79 -24.56
N GLU A 8 2.62 -6.60 -25.04
CA GLU A 8 3.90 -6.86 -24.35
C GLU A 8 4.84 -5.65 -24.33
N GLN A 9 4.79 -4.79 -25.35
CA GLN A 9 5.62 -3.58 -25.37
C GLN A 9 5.04 -2.45 -24.51
N ALA A 10 3.71 -2.36 -24.37
CA ALA A 10 3.06 -1.42 -23.45
C ALA A 10 3.35 -1.75 -21.96
N LEU A 11 3.65 -3.00 -21.64
CA LEU A 11 4.06 -3.46 -20.30
C LEU A 11 5.50 -3.07 -19.90
N LYS A 12 6.31 -2.50 -20.80
CA LYS A 12 7.73 -2.21 -20.52
C LYS A 12 7.99 -0.86 -19.87
N LYS A 13 7.14 0.15 -20.08
CA LYS A 13 7.30 1.47 -19.45
C LYS A 13 6.79 1.42 -18.01
N LEU A 14 7.62 1.88 -17.07
CA LEU A 14 7.23 2.06 -15.67
C LEU A 14 6.06 3.07 -15.64
N ARG A 15 4.87 2.62 -15.20
CA ARG A 15 3.75 3.53 -14.98
C ARG A 15 4.03 4.33 -13.71
N ARG A 16 3.94 5.66 -13.78
CA ARG A 16 3.99 6.52 -12.59
C ARG A 16 2.67 6.39 -11.82
N ALA A 17 2.70 6.69 -10.53
CA ALA A 17 1.48 6.81 -9.76
C ALA A 17 0.69 8.03 -10.27
N PRO A 18 -0.65 7.96 -10.35
CA PRO A 18 -1.47 9.16 -10.48
C PRO A 18 -1.16 10.15 -9.34
N ALA A 19 -1.11 11.45 -9.64
CA ALA A 19 -0.63 12.46 -8.68
C ALA A 19 -1.43 12.48 -7.35
N LYS A 20 -2.76 12.38 -7.42
CA LYS A 20 -3.62 12.33 -6.23
C LYS A 20 -3.38 11.05 -5.41
N LEU A 21 -3.19 9.91 -6.09
CA LEU A 21 -2.84 8.65 -5.43
C LEU A 21 -1.47 8.72 -4.76
N GLU A 22 -0.48 9.38 -5.39
CA GLU A 22 0.85 9.54 -4.81
C GLU A 22 0.79 10.28 -3.47
N ILE A 23 0.03 11.38 -3.40
CA ILE A 23 -0.23 12.10 -2.15
C ILE A 23 -0.91 11.17 -1.12
N LEU A 24 -1.92 10.40 -1.54
CA LEU A 24 -2.63 9.48 -0.65
C LEU A 24 -1.70 8.39 -0.09
N LEU A 25 -0.79 7.87 -0.90
CA LEU A 25 0.21 6.88 -0.49
C LEU A 25 1.22 7.50 0.47
N ASP A 26 1.66 8.73 0.23
CA ASP A 26 2.59 9.43 1.12
C ASP A 26 1.96 9.69 2.49
N LEU A 27 0.70 10.14 2.51
CA LEU A 27 -0.09 10.31 3.72
C LEU A 27 -0.23 8.99 4.50
N ALA A 28 -0.60 7.91 3.80
CA ALA A 28 -0.74 6.58 4.42
C ALA A 28 0.55 6.07 5.06
N ASN A 29 1.71 6.46 4.51
CA ASN A 29 3.02 6.05 4.99
C ASN A 29 3.62 7.00 6.04
N LEU A 30 2.90 8.04 6.48
CA LEU A 30 3.29 8.86 7.64
C LEU A 30 3.24 8.04 8.94
N ILE A 31 2.34 7.06 9.03
CA ILE A 31 2.28 6.09 10.12
C ILE A 31 3.11 4.86 9.72
N PRO A 32 4.18 4.52 10.45
CA PRO A 32 4.96 3.32 10.17
C PRO A 32 4.08 2.07 10.24
N PRO A 33 4.25 1.10 9.34
CA PRO A 33 3.37 -0.06 9.29
C PRO A 33 3.51 -0.99 10.49
N GLU A 34 4.60 -0.90 11.26
CA GLU A 34 4.79 -1.59 12.53
C GLU A 34 3.90 -1.02 13.65
N ARG A 35 3.37 0.19 13.49
CA ARG A 35 2.39 0.78 14.39
C ARG A 35 1.00 0.56 13.82
N GLU A 36 0.19 -0.16 14.57
CA GLU A 36 -1.25 -0.20 14.28
C GLU A 36 -1.83 1.16 14.66
N PRO A 37 -2.54 1.85 13.74
CA PRO A 37 -3.18 3.09 14.09
C PRO A 37 -4.22 2.81 15.18
N ILE A 38 -4.08 3.51 16.32
CA ILE A 38 -4.97 3.34 17.46
C ILE A 38 -6.33 3.93 17.08
N ASP A 39 -7.38 3.13 17.21
CA ASP A 39 -8.77 3.57 17.06
C ASP A 39 -9.26 4.13 18.38
N PHE A 40 -9.03 5.44 18.61
CA PHE A 40 -9.47 6.09 19.85
C PHE A 40 -10.90 6.65 19.76
N SER A 41 -11.69 6.23 18.76
CA SER A 41 -13.07 6.67 18.59
C SER A 41 -13.97 6.22 19.75
N ARG A 42 -13.62 5.11 20.42
CA ARG A 42 -14.31 4.61 21.62
C ARG A 42 -14.12 5.52 22.82
N GLU A 43 -12.89 6.00 23.03
CA GLU A 43 -12.50 6.89 24.11
C GLU A 43 -13.23 8.24 23.96
N LEU A 44 -13.31 8.75 22.73
CA LEU A 44 -14.07 9.96 22.43
C LEU A 44 -15.58 9.78 22.61
N ALA A 45 -16.12 8.63 22.19
CA ALA A 45 -17.55 8.32 22.36
C ALA A 45 -17.96 8.15 23.83
N ALA A 46 -17.01 7.85 24.72
CA ALA A 46 -17.26 7.72 26.15
C ALA A 46 -17.33 9.06 26.90
N VAL A 47 -16.92 10.16 26.26
CA VAL A 47 -16.95 11.50 26.86
C VAL A 47 -18.40 11.99 26.96
N LYS A 48 -18.90 12.14 28.19
CA LYS A 48 -20.27 12.65 28.45
C LYS A 48 -20.34 14.17 28.51
N ASP A 49 -19.25 14.82 28.90
CA ASP A 49 -19.14 16.26 29.03
C ASP A 49 -18.28 16.81 27.89
N TYR A 50 -18.92 17.55 26.98
CA TYR A 50 -18.26 18.10 25.79
C TYR A 50 -17.11 19.06 26.16
N SER A 51 -17.14 19.70 27.33
CA SER A 51 -16.05 20.57 27.77
C SER A 51 -14.75 19.80 28.05
N GLN A 52 -14.86 18.53 28.45
CA GLN A 52 -13.72 17.63 28.71
C GLN A 52 -13.22 16.93 27.44
N TRP A 53 -13.97 17.02 26.34
CA TRP A 53 -13.67 16.28 25.11
C TRP A 53 -12.27 16.60 24.56
N TRP A 54 -11.87 17.88 24.60
CA TRP A 54 -10.60 18.35 24.07
C TRP A 54 -9.40 17.77 24.82
N ASP A 55 -9.46 17.73 26.15
CA ASP A 55 -8.37 17.21 26.97
C ASP A 55 -8.25 15.68 26.83
N VAL A 56 -9.39 14.98 26.71
CA VAL A 56 -9.41 13.54 26.44
C VAL A 56 -8.85 13.24 25.06
N ALA A 57 -9.25 14.00 24.04
CA ALA A 57 -8.80 13.85 22.67
C ALA A 57 -7.30 14.09 22.52
N GLU A 58 -6.78 15.18 23.09
CA GLU A 58 -5.36 15.49 23.07
C GLU A 58 -4.53 14.39 23.76
N LYS A 59 -4.99 13.94 24.94
CA LYS A 59 -4.33 12.86 25.69
C LYS A 59 -4.35 11.52 24.94
N ALA A 60 -5.41 11.22 24.19
CA ALA A 60 -5.50 10.01 23.39
C ALA A 60 -4.66 10.08 22.10
N LEU A 61 -4.54 11.27 21.52
CA LEU A 61 -3.78 11.50 20.29
C LEU A 61 -2.27 11.44 20.53
N GLU A 62 -1.78 11.92 21.67
CA GLU A 62 -0.34 12.08 21.91
C GLU A 62 0.48 10.78 21.80
N PRO A 63 0.05 9.63 22.37
CA PRO A 63 0.73 8.34 22.17
C PRO A 63 0.80 7.91 20.69
N CYS A 64 -0.18 8.31 19.88
CA CYS A 64 -0.19 7.99 18.45
C CYS A 64 0.90 8.75 17.68
N LEU A 65 1.31 9.92 18.18
CA LEU A 65 2.27 10.82 17.54
C LEU A 65 3.69 10.67 18.09
N GLU A 66 3.88 9.92 19.17
CA GLU A 66 5.16 9.79 19.87
C GLU A 66 6.28 9.29 18.95
N GLY A 67 7.38 10.04 18.82
CA GLY A 67 8.50 9.66 17.95
C GLY A 67 8.24 9.78 16.44
N LEU A 68 7.12 10.39 16.03
CA LEU A 68 6.75 10.59 14.61
C LEU A 68 6.64 12.09 14.28
N PRO A 69 7.77 12.82 14.13
CA PRO A 69 7.75 14.26 13.95
C PRO A 69 7.06 14.70 12.64
N ALA A 70 7.21 13.92 11.56
CA ALA A 70 6.55 14.21 10.28
C ALA A 70 5.02 14.06 10.40
N LEU A 71 4.55 13.02 11.08
CA LEU A 71 3.12 12.83 11.36
C LEU A 71 2.60 13.94 12.28
N ARG A 72 3.30 14.25 13.38
CA ARG A 72 2.93 15.34 14.29
C ARG A 72 2.79 16.67 13.54
N LYS A 73 3.75 16.99 12.67
CA LYS A 73 3.70 18.20 11.84
C LYS A 73 2.49 18.24 10.92
N TYR A 74 2.13 17.11 10.31
CA TYR A 74 0.93 17.01 9.47
C TYR A 74 -0.35 17.19 10.29
N ILE A 75 -0.44 16.48 11.42
CA ILE A 75 -1.63 16.49 12.28
C ILE A 75 -1.90 17.88 12.84
N TYR A 76 -0.90 18.56 13.41
CA TYR A 76 -1.05 19.91 13.97
C TYR A 76 -0.76 21.04 12.97
N GLY A 77 -0.57 20.73 11.67
CA GLY A 77 -0.20 21.74 10.67
C GLY A 77 -1.30 22.79 10.47
N GLY A 78 -0.94 24.07 10.31
CA GLY A 78 -1.93 25.12 10.06
C GLY A 78 -2.75 25.57 11.28
N ALA A 79 -2.43 25.08 12.48
CA ALA A 79 -3.07 25.49 13.73
C ALA A 79 -2.68 26.90 14.22
N SER A 80 -1.83 27.64 13.48
CA SER A 80 -1.26 28.92 13.96
C SER A 80 -2.28 30.03 14.18
N GLU A 81 -3.44 29.96 13.53
CA GLU A 81 -4.51 30.96 13.63
C GLU A 81 -5.77 30.42 14.33
N MET A 82 -5.73 29.16 14.78
CA MET A 82 -6.88 28.47 15.36
C MET A 82 -6.86 28.59 16.89
N SER A 83 -8.05 28.60 17.51
CA SER A 83 -8.14 28.38 18.96
C SER A 83 -7.65 26.97 19.33
N ARG A 84 -7.27 26.76 20.60
CA ARG A 84 -6.82 25.43 21.08
C ARG A 84 -7.84 24.34 20.75
N THR A 85 -9.12 24.60 20.97
CA THR A 85 -10.21 23.64 20.73
C THR A 85 -10.34 23.29 19.26
N GLU A 86 -10.36 24.30 18.37
CA GLU A 86 -10.41 24.07 16.93
C GLU A 86 -9.17 23.30 16.43
N ALA A 87 -7.98 23.63 16.95
CA ALA A 87 -6.74 22.95 16.58
C ALA A 87 -6.75 21.47 16.97
N ILE A 88 -7.27 21.13 18.17
CA ILE A 88 -7.42 19.73 18.62
C ILE A 88 -8.48 19.01 17.78
N GLU A 89 -9.60 19.65 17.48
CA GLU A 89 -10.64 19.08 16.63
C GLU A 89 -10.08 18.67 15.27
N GLU A 90 -9.41 19.61 14.61
CA GLU A 90 -8.81 19.42 13.30
C GLU A 90 -7.71 18.34 13.34
N ALA A 91 -6.90 18.32 14.39
CA ALA A 91 -5.87 17.30 14.60
C ALA A 91 -6.48 15.89 14.71
N VAL A 92 -7.56 15.74 15.49
CA VAL A 92 -8.31 14.48 15.62
C VAL A 92 -8.90 14.06 14.29
N GLN A 93 -9.58 14.97 13.59
CA GLN A 93 -10.19 14.69 12.29
C GLN A 93 -9.14 14.23 11.26
N ARG A 94 -7.98 14.89 11.20
CA ARG A 94 -6.87 14.49 10.32
C ARG A 94 -6.29 13.12 10.67
N TYR A 95 -6.17 12.81 11.95
CA TYR A 95 -5.68 11.50 12.37
C TYR A 95 -6.67 10.38 11.99
N ILE A 96 -7.96 10.58 12.26
CA ILE A 96 -9.03 9.65 11.85
C ILE A 96 -9.00 9.46 10.34
N TYR A 97 -8.88 10.54 9.58
CA TYR A 97 -8.77 10.52 8.13
C TYR A 97 -7.59 9.67 7.63
N LEU A 98 -6.39 9.85 8.20
CA LEU A 98 -5.22 9.02 7.89
C LEU A 98 -5.45 7.55 8.20
N HIS A 99 -6.07 7.26 9.34
CA HIS A 99 -6.36 5.89 9.75
C HIS A 99 -7.29 5.20 8.75
N GLU A 100 -8.34 5.89 8.29
CA GLU A 100 -9.25 5.39 7.27
C GLU A 100 -8.56 5.12 5.94
N ILE A 101 -7.68 6.02 5.50
CA ILE A 101 -6.86 5.84 4.29
C ILE A 101 -6.04 4.55 4.39
N ILE A 102 -5.34 4.33 5.51
CA ILE A 102 -4.50 3.14 5.70
C ILE A 102 -5.35 1.86 5.68
N LYS A 103 -6.47 1.83 6.41
CA LYS A 103 -7.41 0.71 6.44
C LYS A 103 -7.96 0.38 5.05
N LEU A 104 -8.34 1.41 4.30
CA LEU A 104 -8.84 1.27 2.94
C LEU A 104 -7.78 0.70 2.00
N LEU A 105 -6.62 1.34 1.93
CA LEU A 105 -5.55 0.91 1.03
C LEU A 105 -5.06 -0.51 1.34
N ARG A 106 -4.94 -0.87 2.63
CA ARG A 106 -4.62 -2.26 3.04
C ARG A 106 -5.72 -3.23 2.62
N SER A 107 -6.99 -2.83 2.70
CA SER A 107 -8.10 -3.66 2.22
C SER A 107 -8.03 -3.87 0.70
N ILE A 108 -7.71 -2.84 -0.08
CA ILE A 108 -7.48 -2.95 -1.53
C ILE A 108 -6.32 -3.92 -1.81
N VAL A 109 -5.19 -3.79 -1.10
CA VAL A 109 -4.04 -4.71 -1.26
C VAL A 109 -4.43 -6.15 -0.96
N ARG A 110 -5.19 -6.38 0.12
CA ARG A 110 -5.63 -7.73 0.53
C ARG A 110 -6.61 -8.32 -0.49
N LEU A 111 -7.64 -7.57 -0.87
CA LEU A 111 -8.70 -8.06 -1.75
C LEU A 111 -8.20 -8.25 -3.19
N SER A 112 -7.33 -7.38 -3.70
CA SER A 112 -6.71 -7.57 -5.02
C SER A 112 -5.84 -8.83 -5.10
N LYS A 113 -5.21 -9.25 -3.99
CA LYS A 113 -4.49 -10.53 -3.92
C LYS A 113 -5.43 -11.73 -3.89
N MET A 114 -6.58 -11.62 -3.20
CA MET A 114 -7.56 -12.70 -3.07
C MET A 114 -8.38 -12.92 -4.35
N TYR A 115 -8.69 -11.84 -5.07
CA TYR A 115 -9.60 -11.83 -6.21
C TYR A 115 -8.93 -11.20 -7.45
N PRO A 116 -7.82 -11.75 -7.97
CA PRO A 116 -7.04 -11.12 -9.04
C PRO A 116 -7.74 -11.09 -10.40
N GLN A 117 -8.85 -11.80 -10.57
CA GLN A 117 -9.60 -11.87 -11.84
C GLN A 117 -11.10 -11.58 -11.66
N SER A 118 -11.50 -11.22 -10.44
CA SER A 118 -12.89 -10.92 -10.11
C SER A 118 -12.97 -9.51 -9.56
N GLY A 119 -13.98 -8.75 -10.00
CA GLY A 119 -14.29 -7.48 -9.36
C GLY A 119 -14.66 -7.70 -7.89
N PHE A 120 -14.33 -6.74 -7.04
CA PHE A 120 -14.75 -6.70 -5.65
C PHE A 120 -15.18 -5.28 -5.28
N SER A 121 -16.12 -5.18 -4.35
CA SER A 121 -16.57 -3.89 -3.81
C SER A 121 -16.02 -3.68 -2.40
N ILE A 122 -15.54 -2.47 -2.14
CA ILE A 122 -15.23 -2.02 -0.78
C ILE A 122 -16.23 -0.93 -0.45
N SER A 123 -17.02 -1.15 0.60
CA SER A 123 -17.96 -0.15 1.11
C SER A 123 -17.28 0.66 2.21
N ILE A 124 -17.32 1.98 2.06
CA ILE A 124 -16.83 2.93 3.07
C ILE A 124 -17.98 3.88 3.38
N THR A 125 -18.31 4.03 4.65
CA THR A 125 -19.32 4.99 5.09
C THR A 125 -18.64 6.32 5.33
N ARG A 126 -18.91 7.32 4.49
CA ARG A 126 -18.41 8.69 4.64
C ARG A 126 -19.55 9.69 4.39
N PRO A 127 -19.55 10.85 5.05
CA PRO A 127 -20.52 11.89 4.77
C PRO A 127 -20.40 12.34 3.31
N LEU A 128 -21.56 12.50 2.64
CA LEU A 128 -21.60 13.00 1.27
C LEU A 128 -21.36 14.51 1.29
N ASN A 129 -20.40 15.00 0.50
CA ASN A 129 -20.16 16.42 0.36
C ASN A 129 -21.16 17.01 -0.65
N ILE A 130 -22.23 17.60 -0.13
CA ILE A 130 -23.26 18.27 -0.93
C ILE A 130 -23.10 19.78 -0.74
N GLN A 131 -22.85 20.48 -1.84
CA GLN A 131 -22.81 21.95 -1.88
C GLN A 131 -24.01 22.46 -2.67
N ILE A 132 -24.70 23.46 -2.13
CA ILE A 132 -25.78 24.15 -2.83
C ILE A 132 -25.27 25.55 -3.15
N ASP A 133 -25.23 25.92 -4.42
CA ASP A 133 -24.77 27.24 -4.83
C ASP A 133 -25.85 28.32 -4.66
N ALA A 134 -25.47 29.58 -4.94
CA ALA A 134 -26.37 30.72 -4.82
C ALA A 134 -27.57 30.67 -5.79
N GLN A 135 -27.52 29.84 -6.82
CA GLN A 135 -28.60 29.60 -7.78
C GLN A 135 -29.50 28.42 -7.37
N GLY A 136 -29.20 27.75 -6.26
CA GLY A 136 -29.93 26.57 -5.79
C GLY A 136 -29.51 25.27 -6.48
N THR A 137 -28.40 25.25 -7.22
CA THR A 137 -27.88 24.05 -7.88
C THR A 137 -27.18 23.16 -6.86
N ILE A 138 -27.53 21.87 -6.87
CA ILE A 138 -26.92 20.85 -6.01
C ILE A 138 -25.68 20.28 -6.71
N ASN A 139 -24.52 20.44 -6.08
CA ASN A 139 -23.25 19.85 -6.48
C ASN A 139 -22.85 18.77 -5.47
N VAL A 140 -22.76 17.52 -5.94
CA VAL A 140 -22.30 16.39 -5.13
C VAL A 140 -20.82 16.15 -5.45
N GLY A 141 -19.94 16.58 -4.54
CA GLY A 141 -18.49 16.45 -4.70
C GLY A 141 -17.99 15.05 -4.32
N LYS A 142 -17.05 14.51 -5.10
CA LYS A 142 -16.22 13.40 -4.64
C LYS A 142 -15.26 13.94 -3.58
N ASP A 143 -15.04 13.19 -2.51
CA ASP A 143 -13.98 13.53 -1.57
C ASP A 143 -12.60 13.22 -2.16
N PHE A 144 -11.54 13.73 -1.51
CA PHE A 144 -10.18 13.54 -2.01
C PHE A 144 -9.78 12.06 -2.15
N ILE A 145 -10.30 11.16 -1.30
CA ILE A 145 -10.01 9.72 -1.39
C ILE A 145 -10.67 9.14 -2.65
N ALA A 146 -11.96 9.42 -2.85
CA ALA A 146 -12.72 8.96 -4.00
C ALA A 146 -12.10 9.48 -5.31
N GLU A 147 -11.66 10.75 -5.34
CA GLU A 147 -10.94 11.30 -6.49
C GLU A 147 -9.56 10.67 -6.69
N ALA A 148 -8.84 10.34 -5.62
CA ALA A 148 -7.51 9.75 -5.71
C ALA A 148 -7.53 8.28 -6.15
N LEU A 149 -8.64 7.58 -5.92
CA LEU A 149 -8.84 6.17 -6.28
C LEU A 149 -9.62 5.98 -7.59
N ASP A 150 -10.17 7.05 -8.16
CA ASP A 150 -10.91 7.00 -9.41
C ASP A 150 -10.03 6.49 -10.55
N GLU A 151 -10.51 5.48 -11.28
CA GLU A 151 -9.81 4.86 -12.41
C GLU A 151 -8.39 4.30 -12.08
N VAL A 152 -8.11 3.98 -10.82
CA VAL A 152 -6.81 3.43 -10.40
C VAL A 152 -6.77 1.89 -10.52
N GLU A 153 -5.69 1.36 -11.11
CA GLU A 153 -5.42 -0.09 -11.15
C GLU A 153 -5.12 -0.66 -9.75
N ALA A 154 -6.12 -1.26 -9.10
CA ALA A 154 -6.00 -1.82 -7.75
C ALA A 154 -4.80 -2.78 -7.56
N GLU A 155 -4.49 -3.63 -8.55
CA GLU A 155 -3.37 -4.60 -8.47
C GLU A 155 -1.98 -3.96 -8.30
N ARG A 156 -1.86 -2.68 -8.65
CA ARG A 156 -0.62 -1.91 -8.53
C ARG A 156 -0.48 -1.25 -7.16
N ILE A 157 -1.56 -1.07 -6.41
CA ILE A 157 -1.48 -0.69 -5.01
C ILE A 157 -1.01 -1.92 -4.25
N ARG A 158 0.19 -1.86 -3.67
CA ARG A 158 0.85 -3.01 -3.04
C ARG A 158 1.46 -2.67 -1.72
N GLU A 159 1.66 -3.70 -0.91
CA GLU A 159 2.45 -3.63 0.32
C GLU A 159 3.85 -4.19 0.07
N CYS A 160 4.87 -3.51 0.58
CA CYS A 160 6.26 -3.91 0.41
C CYS A 160 6.59 -5.14 1.28
N GLU A 161 7.11 -6.21 0.68
CA GLU A 161 7.51 -7.47 1.35
C GLU A 161 8.68 -7.36 2.36
N ILE A 162 9.14 -6.14 2.68
CA ILE A 162 10.30 -5.90 3.55
C ILE A 162 9.95 -4.95 4.68
N CYS A 163 9.28 -3.85 4.36
CA CYS A 163 8.97 -2.78 5.30
C CYS A 163 7.47 -2.51 5.40
N ASN A 164 6.60 -3.32 4.80
CA ASN A 164 5.14 -3.24 4.89
C ASN A 164 4.50 -1.89 4.52
N ARG A 165 5.25 -1.00 3.86
CA ARG A 165 4.74 0.28 3.35
C ARG A 165 3.88 0.04 2.11
N ILE A 166 2.83 0.84 1.97
CA ILE A 166 1.94 0.80 0.80
C ILE A 166 2.58 1.63 -0.31
N PHE A 167 2.64 1.11 -1.53
CA PHE A 167 3.29 1.79 -2.64
C PHE A 167 2.61 1.47 -3.97
N TRP A 168 2.85 2.32 -4.96
CA TRP A 168 2.47 2.08 -6.35
C TRP A 168 3.51 1.25 -7.09
N ALA A 169 3.11 0.08 -7.58
CA ALA A 169 3.95 -0.79 -8.37
C ALA A 169 3.90 -0.39 -9.85
N GLY A 170 4.92 0.38 -10.30
CA GLY A 170 5.05 0.77 -11.70
C GLY A 170 5.13 -0.40 -12.69
N ARG A 171 5.43 -1.62 -12.20
CA ARG A 171 5.21 -2.91 -12.88
C ARG A 171 4.53 -3.87 -11.91
N ILE A 172 3.56 -4.65 -12.40
CA ILE A 172 2.79 -5.64 -11.61
C ILE A 172 3.70 -6.71 -10.97
N THR A 173 4.92 -6.92 -11.48
CA THR A 173 5.87 -7.88 -10.89
C THR A 173 6.67 -7.32 -9.71
N ILE A 174 6.65 -6.01 -9.46
CA ILE A 174 7.41 -5.39 -8.37
C ILE A 174 6.78 -5.76 -7.02
N LYS A 175 7.63 -6.24 -6.11
CA LYS A 175 7.26 -6.70 -4.76
C LYS A 175 7.68 -5.74 -3.64
N CYS A 176 8.47 -4.72 -3.96
CA CYS A 176 9.06 -3.84 -2.96
C CYS A 176 9.02 -2.38 -3.42
N CYS A 177 8.89 -1.45 -2.46
CA CYS A 177 8.77 -0.01 -2.72
C CYS A 177 10.06 0.65 -3.24
N SER A 178 11.22 0.00 -3.08
CA SER A 178 12.51 0.54 -3.51
C SER A 178 13.45 -0.54 -4.04
N LEU A 179 14.47 -0.14 -4.81
CA LEU A 179 15.51 -1.05 -5.29
C LEU A 179 16.30 -1.69 -4.12
N LYS A 180 16.54 -0.92 -3.05
CA LYS A 180 17.19 -1.41 -1.82
C LYS A 180 16.38 -2.56 -1.21
N HIS A 181 15.07 -2.38 -1.04
CA HIS A 181 14.20 -3.43 -0.52
C HIS A 181 14.08 -4.62 -1.49
N ALA A 182 14.03 -4.37 -2.80
CA ALA A 182 14.02 -5.45 -3.79
C ALA A 182 15.29 -6.32 -3.72
N ASN A 183 16.47 -5.72 -3.54
CA ASN A 183 17.71 -6.46 -3.37
C ASN A 183 17.74 -7.24 -2.05
N LEU A 184 17.34 -6.61 -0.93
CA LEU A 184 17.23 -7.30 0.36
C LEU A 184 16.25 -8.48 0.31
N TYR A 185 15.11 -8.30 -0.35
CA TYR A 185 14.13 -9.36 -0.59
C TYR A 185 14.73 -10.53 -1.37
N ARG A 186 15.47 -10.27 -2.45
CA ARG A 186 16.15 -11.33 -3.22
C ARG A 186 17.15 -12.09 -2.38
N VAL A 187 17.94 -11.42 -1.54
CA VAL A 187 18.91 -12.05 -0.64
C VAL A 187 18.21 -12.90 0.42
N ARG A 188 17.19 -12.37 1.10
CA ARG A 188 16.39 -13.14 2.08
C ARG A 188 15.76 -14.38 1.42
N LYS A 189 15.20 -14.20 0.22
CA LYS A 189 14.59 -15.29 -0.53
C LYS A 189 15.60 -16.36 -0.95
N SER A 190 16.78 -15.99 -1.42
CA SER A 190 17.83 -16.97 -1.78
C SER A 190 18.39 -17.71 -0.57
N GLN A 191 18.41 -17.06 0.60
CA GLN A 191 18.86 -17.66 1.85
C GLN A 191 17.81 -18.55 2.52
N SER A 192 16.54 -18.46 2.13
CA SER A 192 15.46 -19.30 2.67
C SER A 192 15.77 -20.80 2.52
N ALA A 193 15.34 -21.59 3.50
CA ALA A 193 15.57 -23.04 3.50
C ALA A 193 15.02 -23.70 2.22
N ALA A 194 13.84 -23.26 1.76
CA ALA A 194 13.23 -23.73 0.52
C ALA A 194 14.10 -23.42 -0.71
N ALA A 195 14.66 -22.22 -0.83
CA ALA A 195 15.54 -21.87 -1.95
C ALA A 195 16.85 -22.67 -1.92
N LYS A 196 17.42 -22.89 -0.72
CA LYS A 196 18.61 -23.74 -0.54
C LYS A 196 18.33 -25.19 -0.91
N GLN A 197 17.18 -25.73 -0.52
CA GLN A 197 16.75 -27.08 -0.89
C GLN A 197 16.53 -27.22 -2.39
N ALA A 198 15.81 -26.29 -3.01
CA ALA A 198 15.60 -26.26 -4.46
C ALA A 198 16.92 -26.15 -5.24
N TYR A 199 17.88 -25.38 -4.73
CA TYR A 199 19.22 -25.30 -5.31
C TYR A 199 19.97 -26.64 -5.20
N LYS A 200 19.95 -27.30 -4.04
CA LYS A 200 20.54 -28.62 -3.85
C LYS A 200 19.91 -29.67 -4.80
N ALA A 201 18.59 -29.68 -4.92
CA ALA A 201 17.87 -30.58 -5.83
C ALA A 201 18.29 -30.37 -7.29
N ARG A 202 18.31 -29.12 -7.77
CA ARG A 202 18.76 -28.80 -9.14
C ARG A 202 20.22 -29.16 -9.40
N ARG A 203 21.08 -29.04 -8.37
CA ARG A 203 22.48 -29.46 -8.49
C ARG A 203 22.58 -30.97 -8.67
N TYR A 204 21.84 -31.73 -7.85
CA TYR A 204 21.79 -33.19 -7.94
C TYR A 204 21.22 -33.66 -9.30
N GLU A 205 20.15 -33.05 -9.78
CA GLU A 205 19.57 -33.35 -11.11
C GLU A 205 20.60 -33.13 -12.25
N ARG A 206 21.37 -32.03 -12.19
CA ARG A 206 22.43 -31.74 -13.17
C ARG A 206 23.57 -32.75 -13.10
N GLU A 207 23.90 -33.25 -11.93
CA GLU A 207 24.92 -34.29 -11.75
C GLU A 207 24.44 -35.62 -12.37
N ILE A 208 23.20 -36.04 -12.10
CA ILE A 208 22.57 -37.20 -12.76
C ILE A 208 22.56 -37.04 -14.27
N GLU A 209 22.18 -35.87 -14.78
CA GLU A 209 22.11 -35.64 -16.23
C GLU A 209 23.50 -35.68 -16.89
N ARG A 210 24.53 -35.15 -16.22
CA ARG A 210 25.93 -35.26 -16.68
C ARG A 210 26.42 -36.70 -16.71
N GLU A 211 26.09 -37.50 -15.69
CA GLU A 211 26.42 -38.94 -15.68
C GLU A 211 25.70 -39.71 -16.78
N ARG A 212 24.43 -39.37 -17.06
CA ARG A 212 23.70 -39.95 -18.18
C ARG A 212 24.33 -39.58 -19.52
N GLN A 213 24.78 -38.34 -19.67
CA GLN A 213 25.44 -37.88 -20.89
C GLN A 213 26.82 -38.51 -21.07
N SER A 214 27.61 -38.69 -20.00
CA SER A 214 28.94 -39.34 -20.09
C SER A 214 28.85 -40.84 -20.41
N LYS A 215 27.77 -41.51 -20.00
CA LYS A 215 27.51 -42.92 -20.31
C LYS A 215 26.91 -43.17 -21.69
N LYS A 216 26.51 -42.13 -22.45
CA LYS A 216 26.02 -42.33 -23.80
C LYS A 216 27.17 -42.84 -24.66
N PRO A 217 27.07 -44.06 -25.23
CA PRO A 217 28.13 -44.61 -26.06
C PRO A 217 28.36 -43.65 -27.21
N THR A 218 29.60 -43.19 -27.35
CA THR A 218 30.04 -42.40 -28.50
C THR A 218 29.71 -43.22 -29.73
N ALA A 219 28.72 -42.78 -30.51
CA ALA A 219 28.32 -43.46 -31.72
C ALA A 219 29.55 -43.59 -32.62
N THR A 220 30.11 -44.80 -32.66
CA THR A 220 31.30 -45.11 -33.44
C THR A 220 30.94 -44.82 -34.89
N LYS A 221 31.45 -43.71 -35.43
CA LYS A 221 31.31 -43.38 -36.85
C LYS A 221 31.88 -44.55 -37.63
N LYS A 222 31.02 -45.40 -38.18
CA LYS A 222 31.38 -46.38 -39.22
C LYS A 222 31.99 -45.58 -40.37
N ARG A 223 33.31 -45.57 -40.47
CA ARG A 223 34.02 -45.12 -41.67
C ARG A 223 33.66 -46.10 -42.78
N ARG A 224 33.05 -45.58 -43.85
CA ARG A 224 32.94 -46.24 -45.15
C ARG A 224 34.21 -45.95 -45.93
#